data_AF-A0A0M3I7N7-F1
#
_entry.id   AF-A0A0M3I7N7-F1
#
_cell.length_a   1.000
_cell.length_b   1.000
_cell.length_c   1.000
_cell.angle_alpha   90.00
_cell.angle_beta   90.00
_cell.angle_gamma   90.00
#
_symmetry.space_group_name_H-M   'P 1'
#
loop_
_entity.id
_entity.type
_entity.pdbx_description
1 polymer ?
#
loop_
_entity_poly.entity_id
_entity_poly.type
_entity_poly.pdbx_seq_one_letter_code
_entity_poly.pdbx_strand_id
1 'polypeptide(L)'
;MLIYGYGIVKRSAINNTKGVQIFAEEHPVLLTEAPLNPLRNREKSAEIFFETFNVPALHIQMQAVLSLYSTGRTTGVVLDSGDGVTHIVPIFEGFAIQHGYHFIILINK
;
A
#
# COMPACT_ATOMS: atom_id res chain seq x y z
N MET A 1 -8.92 -8.52 7.61
CA MET A 1 -7.96 -8.04 6.60
C MET A 1 -7.16 -6.91 7.23
N LEU A 2 -5.87 -7.12 7.48
CA LEU A 2 -5.03 -6.09 8.10
C LEU A 2 -4.41 -5.21 7.03
N ILE A 3 -4.66 -3.90 7.12
CA ILE A 3 -4.15 -2.92 6.16
C ILE A 3 -2.83 -2.36 6.70
N TYR A 4 -1.72 -2.73 6.08
CA TYR A 4 -0.41 -2.17 6.42
C TYR A 4 0.05 -1.18 5.35
N GLY A 5 0.35 0.05 5.75
CA GLY A 5 1.02 1.03 4.89
C GLY A 5 2.54 0.81 4.82
N TYR A 6 3.20 1.26 3.75
CA TYR A 6 4.65 1.12 3.52
C TYR A 6 5.52 1.54 4.72
N GLY A 7 5.10 2.56 5.48
CA GLY A 7 5.77 2.99 6.72
C GLY A 7 5.33 2.25 8.00
N ILE A 8 4.18 1.58 7.98
CA ILE A 8 3.59 0.85 9.11
C ILE A 8 4.12 -0.59 9.16
N VAL A 9 4.36 -1.23 8.00
CA VAL A 9 4.96 -2.59 7.91
C VAL A 9 6.29 -2.64 8.65
N LYS A 10 7.13 -1.61 8.47
CA LYS A 10 8.47 -1.51 9.07
C LYS A 10 8.45 -1.32 10.60
N ARG A 11 7.29 -1.08 11.23
CA ARG A 11 7.17 -0.84 12.68
C ARG A 11 6.19 -1.77 13.39
N SER A 12 5.12 -2.20 12.73
CA SER A 12 4.08 -3.00 13.39
C SER A 12 4.31 -4.51 13.28
N ALA A 13 5.03 -4.97 12.27
CA ALA A 13 5.34 -6.40 12.13
C ALA A 13 6.56 -6.81 12.97
N ILE A 14 7.43 -5.83 13.29
CA ILE A 14 8.64 -6.05 14.08
C ILE A 14 8.33 -5.73 15.55
N ASN A 15 7.92 -6.75 16.31
CA ASN A 15 7.79 -6.77 17.76
C ASN A 15 6.87 -5.72 18.41
N ASN A 16 5.70 -6.20 18.86
CA ASN A 16 4.96 -5.73 20.04
C ASN A 16 4.94 -4.20 20.26
N THR A 17 4.61 -3.42 19.23
CA THR A 17 4.52 -1.96 19.32
C THR A 17 3.05 -1.56 19.36
N LYS A 18 2.53 -1.32 20.58
CA LYS A 18 1.28 -0.56 20.92
C LYS A 18 0.21 -0.51 19.82
N GLY A 19 -0.24 -1.67 19.35
CA GLY A 19 -1.32 -1.86 18.39
C GLY A 19 -2.21 -3.02 18.82
N VAL A 20 -3.31 -3.25 18.07
CA VAL A 20 -4.29 -4.31 18.33
C VAL A 20 -3.57 -5.65 18.55
N GLN A 21 -3.87 -6.34 19.66
CA GLN A 21 -3.28 -7.65 19.95
C GLN A 21 -3.93 -8.72 19.09
N ILE A 22 -3.30 -9.03 17.96
CA ILE A 22 -3.75 -10.05 17.01
C ILE A 22 -2.54 -10.77 16.44
N PHE A 23 -2.70 -12.07 16.17
CA PHE A 23 -1.68 -12.89 15.53
C PHE A 23 -1.79 -12.75 14.01
N ALA A 24 -0.67 -12.46 13.34
CA ALA A 24 -0.64 -12.29 11.88
C ALA A 24 -1.03 -13.59 11.14
N GLU A 25 -0.73 -14.74 11.75
CA GLU A 25 -1.01 -16.08 11.23
C GLU A 25 -2.51 -16.39 11.11
N GLU A 26 -3.35 -15.69 11.88
CA GLU A 26 -4.79 -15.92 11.91
C GLU A 26 -5.55 -15.04 10.90
N HIS A 27 -4.86 -14.12 10.21
CA HIS A 27 -5.52 -13.06 9.45
C HIS A 27 -4.87 -12.75 8.10
N PRO A 28 -5.66 -12.69 7.01
CA PRO A 28 -5.13 -12.26 5.71
C PRO A 28 -4.74 -10.78 5.75
N VAL A 29 -3.68 -10.46 5.01
CA VAL A 29 -3.06 -9.13 4.97
C VAL A 29 -3.33 -8.44 3.64
N LEU A 30 -3.74 -7.18 3.72
CA LEU A 30 -3.75 -6.22 2.61
C LEU A 30 -2.59 -5.23 2.81
N LEU A 31 -1.60 -5.30 1.94
CA LEU A 31 -0.46 -4.41 1.96
C LEU A 31 -0.66 -3.29 0.95
N THR A 32 -0.49 -2.04 1.38
CA THR A 32 -0.49 -0.90 0.47
C THR A 32 0.91 -0.45 0.10
N GLU A 33 1.10 -0.13 -1.17
CA GLU A 33 2.38 0.34 -1.68
C GLU A 33 2.25 1.63 -2.49
N ALA A 34 3.40 2.29 -2.66
CA ALA A 34 3.53 3.46 -3.51
C ALA A 34 3.44 3.10 -5.00
N PRO A 35 3.01 4.03 -5.86
CA PRO A 35 3.12 3.87 -7.31
C PRO A 35 4.56 3.55 -7.73
N LEU A 36 4.71 2.74 -8.77
CA LEU A 36 6.00 2.37 -9.39
C LEU A 36 6.98 1.62 -8.46
N ASN A 37 6.49 0.94 -7.42
CA ASN A 37 7.34 0.10 -6.60
C ASN A 37 7.96 -1.06 -7.43
N PRO A 38 9.30 -1.23 -7.43
CA PRO A 38 9.95 -2.32 -8.16
C PRO A 38 9.45 -3.71 -7.74
N LEU A 39 9.36 -4.63 -8.70
CA LEU A 39 8.93 -6.01 -8.45
C LEU A 39 9.75 -6.69 -7.34
N ARG A 40 11.07 -6.49 -7.32
CA ARG A 40 11.96 -7.03 -6.30
C ARG A 40 11.57 -6.64 -4.87
N ASN A 41 11.05 -5.43 -4.68
CA ASN A 41 10.59 -4.98 -3.36
C ASN A 41 9.28 -5.65 -2.97
N ARG A 42 8.39 -5.88 -3.96
CA ARG A 42 7.15 -6.65 -3.75
C ARG A 42 7.45 -8.10 -3.38
N GLU A 43 8.36 -8.75 -4.10
CA GLU A 43 8.80 -10.13 -3.81
C GLU A 43 9.38 -10.24 -2.40
N LYS A 44 10.30 -9.35 -2.04
CA LYS A 44 10.87 -9.30 -0.69
C LYS A 44 9.81 -9.06 0.39
N SER A 45 8.80 -8.25 0.11
CA SER A 45 7.68 -8.04 1.04
C SER A 45 6.88 -9.31 1.20
N ALA A 46 6.57 -10.01 0.10
CA ALA A 46 5.84 -11.27 0.14
C ALA A 46 6.61 -12.36 0.89
N GLU A 47 7.92 -12.49 0.66
CA GLU A 47 8.82 -13.39 1.40
C GLU A 47 8.73 -13.14 2.91
N ILE A 48 8.84 -11.89 3.36
CA ILE A 48 8.73 -11.54 4.77
C ILE A 48 7.35 -11.92 5.34
N PHE A 49 6.25 -11.60 4.64
CA PHE A 49 4.90 -11.87 5.13
C PHE A 49 4.57 -13.37 5.19
N PHE A 50 4.98 -14.15 4.20
CA PHE A 50 4.73 -15.59 4.19
C PHE A 50 5.73 -16.37 5.05
N GLU A 51 7.03 -16.12 4.93
CA GLU A 51 8.05 -16.94 5.60
C GLU A 51 8.29 -16.52 7.06
N THR A 52 8.23 -15.22 7.37
CA THR A 52 8.48 -14.74 8.73
C THR A 52 7.19 -14.63 9.55
N PHE A 53 6.10 -14.15 8.93
CA PHE A 53 4.84 -13.90 9.62
C PHE A 53 3.75 -14.96 9.41
N ASN A 54 4.01 -15.96 8.55
CA ASN A 54 3.12 -17.08 8.27
C ASN A 54 1.66 -16.65 8.01
N VAL A 55 1.48 -15.55 7.26
CA VAL A 55 0.14 -15.03 6.98
C VAL A 55 -0.62 -15.97 6.03
N PRO A 56 -1.93 -16.17 6.23
CA PRO A 56 -2.71 -17.10 5.42
C PRO A 56 -2.93 -16.61 3.98
N ALA A 57 -2.92 -15.30 3.75
CA ALA A 57 -2.98 -14.70 2.43
C ALA A 57 -2.42 -13.27 2.45
N LEU A 58 -1.87 -12.84 1.30
CA LEU A 58 -1.34 -11.50 1.09
C LEU A 58 -1.90 -10.92 -0.22
N HIS A 59 -2.53 -9.76 -0.14
CA HIS A 59 -2.87 -8.94 -1.32
C HIS A 59 -2.07 -7.64 -1.27
N ILE A 60 -1.43 -7.25 -2.37
CA ILE A 60 -0.68 -6.00 -2.47
C ILE A 60 -1.40 -5.08 -3.44
N GLN A 61 -1.77 -3.88 -3.00
CA GLN A 61 -2.52 -2.93 -3.83
C GLN A 61 -2.02 -1.50 -3.64
N MET A 62 -2.07 -0.70 -4.70
CA MET A 62 -1.73 0.71 -4.62
C MET A 62 -2.75 1.51 -3.80
N GLN A 63 -2.27 2.38 -2.91
CA GLN A 63 -3.10 3.19 -2.01
C GLN A 63 -4.14 4.04 -2.76
N ALA A 64 -3.77 4.62 -3.91
CA ALA A 64 -4.67 5.41 -4.73
C ALA A 64 -5.85 4.59 -5.28
N VAL A 65 -5.62 3.33 -5.70
CA VAL A 65 -6.68 2.46 -6.21
C VAL A 65 -7.67 2.10 -5.11
N LEU A 66 -7.17 1.76 -3.92
CA LEU A 66 -8.02 1.49 -2.76
C LEU A 66 -8.84 2.72 -2.34
N SER A 67 -8.23 3.91 -2.42
CA SER A 67 -8.90 5.17 -2.13
C SER A 67 -10.05 5.42 -3.12
N LEU A 68 -9.85 5.14 -4.41
CA LEU A 68 -10.91 5.26 -5.40
C LEU A 68 -12.06 4.27 -5.13
N TYR A 69 -11.73 3.01 -4.83
CA TYR A 69 -12.72 1.98 -4.49
C TYR A 69 -13.55 2.33 -3.27
N SER A 70 -13.00 3.03 -2.29
CA SER A 70 -13.77 3.51 -1.12
C SER A 70 -14.92 4.45 -1.51
N THR A 71 -14.84 5.09 -2.68
CA THR A 71 -15.91 5.95 -3.21
C THR A 71 -16.91 5.22 -4.11
N GLY A 72 -16.78 3.90 -4.27
CA GLY A 72 -17.61 3.09 -5.16
C GLY A 72 -17.33 3.33 -6.65
N ARG A 73 -16.18 3.94 -6.97
CA ARG A 73 -15.78 4.25 -8.35
C ARG A 73 -14.61 3.34 -8.74
N THR A 74 -14.59 2.96 -10.02
CA THR A 74 -13.49 2.19 -10.63
C THR A 74 -12.67 3.04 -11.59
N THR A 75 -13.20 4.20 -12.00
CA THR A 75 -12.55 5.17 -12.88
C THR A 75 -12.55 6.55 -12.25
N GLY A 76 -11.42 7.25 -12.32
CA GLY A 76 -11.25 8.59 -11.77
C GLY A 76 -9.80 8.98 -11.63
N VAL A 77 -9.54 10.17 -11.09
CA VAL A 77 -8.20 10.63 -10.75
C VAL A 77 -8.12 10.77 -9.24
N VAL A 78 -7.09 10.18 -8.64
CA VAL A 78 -6.82 10.29 -7.22
C VAL A 78 -5.64 11.22 -7.00
N LEU A 79 -5.85 12.21 -6.14
CA LEU A 79 -4.83 13.12 -5.65
C LEU A 79 -4.52 12.73 -4.21
N ASP A 80 -3.35 12.14 -3.97
CA ASP A 80 -2.91 11.70 -2.64
C ASP A 80 -1.73 12.54 -2.20
N SER A 81 -1.90 13.36 -1.15
CA SER A 81 -0.86 14.24 -0.62
C SER A 81 -0.30 13.64 0.68
N GLY A 82 0.87 13.02 0.57
CA GLY A 82 1.58 12.41 1.68
C GLY A 82 2.76 13.25 2.19
N ASP A 83 3.60 12.60 2.99
CA ASP A 83 4.81 13.20 3.58
C ASP A 83 5.85 13.53 2.49
N GLY A 84 5.88 14.79 2.06
CA GLY A 84 6.86 15.31 1.11
C GLY A 84 6.55 15.07 -0.37
N VAL A 85 5.44 14.39 -0.72
CA VAL A 85 5.06 14.16 -2.12
C VAL A 85 3.55 14.11 -2.28
N THR A 86 3.06 14.74 -3.36
CA THR A 86 1.69 14.57 -3.85
C THR A 86 1.69 13.72 -5.11
N HIS A 87 0.89 12.66 -5.11
CA HIS A 87 0.70 11.76 -6.24
C HIS A 87 -0.62 12.07 -6.95
N ILE A 88 -0.56 12.28 -8.26
CA ILE A 88 -1.72 12.33 -9.14
C ILE A 88 -1.75 11.01 -9.91
N VAL A 89 -2.79 10.23 -9.65
CA VAL A 89 -2.93 8.88 -10.19
C VAL A 89 -4.24 8.77 -10.97
N PRO A 90 -4.20 8.77 -12.31
CA PRO A 90 -5.35 8.43 -13.12
C PRO A 90 -5.59 6.91 -13.10
N ILE A 91 -6.83 6.53 -12.84
CA ILE A 91 -7.28 5.14 -12.75
C ILE A 91 -8.45 4.96 -13.71
N PHE A 92 -8.41 3.90 -14.49
CA PHE A 92 -9.46 3.52 -15.41
C PHE A 92 -9.78 2.05 -15.21
N GLU A 93 -11.05 1.75 -14.89
CA GLU A 93 -11.54 0.38 -14.65
C GLU A 93 -10.70 -0.40 -13.62
N GLY A 94 -10.20 0.28 -12.58
CA GLY A 94 -9.38 -0.31 -11.53
C GLY A 94 -7.89 -0.41 -11.87
N PHE A 95 -7.48 -0.07 -13.09
CA PHE A 95 -6.09 -0.06 -13.53
C PHE A 95 -5.54 1.36 -13.54
N ALA A 96 -4.40 1.54 -12.88
CA ALA A 96 -3.72 2.82 -12.91
C ALA A 96 -2.94 3.00 -14.20
N ILE A 97 -3.15 4.15 -14.86
CA ILE A 97 -2.55 4.44 -16.16
C ILE A 97 -1.11 4.90 -15.96
N GLN A 98 -0.16 4.04 -16.32
CA GLN A 98 1.27 4.27 -16.04
C GLN A 98 1.84 5.53 -16.68
N HIS A 99 1.40 5.88 -17.88
CA HIS A 99 1.86 7.07 -18.60
C HIS A 99 1.27 8.38 -18.04
N GLY A 100 0.28 8.29 -17.14
CA GLY A 100 -0.40 9.45 -16.56
C GLY A 100 -0.01 9.76 -15.11
N TYR A 101 0.95 9.04 -14.54
CA TYR A 101 1.44 9.34 -13.19
C TYR A 101 2.12 10.70 -13.15
N HIS A 102 1.72 11.54 -12.20
CA HIS A 102 2.44 12.78 -11.91
C HIS A 102 2.79 12.86 -10.42
N PHE A 103 4.02 13.25 -10.16
CA PHE A 103 4.58 13.39 -8.82
C PHE A 103 4.95 14.85 -8.59
N ILE A 104 4.38 15.44 -7.55
CA ILE A 104 4.76 16.77 -7.09
C ILE A 104 5.55 16.58 -5.81
N ILE A 105 6.84 16.88 -5.83
CA ILE A 105 7.68 16.85 -4.63
C ILE A 105 7.37 18.12 -3.83
N LEU A 106 6.83 17.93 -2.63
CA LEU A 106 6.60 18.99 -1.66
C LEU A 106 7.91 19.22 -0.88
N ILE A 107 8.84 19.95 -1.48
CA ILE A 107 10.02 20.43 -0.76
C ILE A 107 9.56 21.57 0.15
N ASN A 108 9.49 21.32 1.46
CA ASN A 108 9.51 22.42 2.44
C ASN A 108 10.84 23.15 2.25
N LYS A 109 10.77 24.40 1.78
CA LYS A 109 11.86 25.36 1.95
C LYS A 109 12.02 25.71 3.43
#